data_AF-A0AAV8YBR1-F1
#
_entry.id   AF-A0AAV8YBR1-F1
#
_cell.length_a   1.000
_cell.length_b   1.000
_cell.length_c   1.000
_cell.angle_alpha   90.00
_cell.angle_beta   90.00
_cell.angle_gamma   90.00
#
_symmetry.space_group_name_H-M   'P 1'
#
loop_
_entity.id
_entity.type
_entity.pdbx_description
1 polymer ?
#
loop_
_entity_poly.entity_id
_entity_poly.type
_entity_poly.pdbx_seq_one_letter_code
_entity_poly.pdbx_strand_id
1 'polypeptide(L)'
;MLKLKAEQETKNILKSTLAKYYTHSENGDAITLAWDSLQTSLHCCGVDNYTDYQSNEAWARGDKIIPESCCVLDDSKKPLTSGCTTSPSDVNSYYMKGCYKAVMNWVMTHLNVVIGVAIGFGLIEILGIFLSFCLAKSINGYHK
;
A
#
# COMPACT_ATOMS: atom_id res chain seq x y z
N MET A 1 -6.19 18.62 -15.50
CA MET A 1 -7.37 18.63 -14.63
C MET A 1 -7.75 17.22 -14.15
N LEU A 2 -7.98 16.25 -15.05
CA LEU A 2 -8.37 14.87 -14.65
C LEU A 2 -7.34 14.13 -13.78
N LYS A 3 -6.04 14.21 -14.11
CA LYS A 3 -4.97 13.54 -13.35
C LYS A 3 -4.91 14.01 -11.89
N LEU A 4 -5.00 15.33 -11.66
CA LEU A 4 -4.97 15.92 -10.32
C LEU A 4 -6.18 15.49 -9.48
N LYS A 5 -7.36 15.39 -10.11
CA LYS A 5 -8.56 14.90 -9.42
C LYS A 5 -8.40 13.43 -9.01
N ALA A 6 -7.91 12.58 -9.92
CA ALA A 6 -7.69 11.16 -9.61
C ALA A 6 -6.66 10.96 -8.48
N GLU A 7 -5.58 11.73 -8.48
CA GLU A 7 -4.61 11.75 -7.40
C GLU A 7 -5.26 12.13 -6.06
N GLN A 8 -6.03 13.23 -6.04
CA GLN A 8 -6.66 13.72 -4.83
C GLN A 8 -7.65 12.70 -4.26
N GLU A 9 -8.52 12.12 -5.09
CA GLU A 9 -9.48 11.09 -4.66
C GLU A 9 -8.77 9.88 -4.09
N THR A 10 -7.69 9.43 -4.75
CA THR A 10 -6.88 8.31 -4.28
C THR A 10 -6.27 8.62 -2.91
N LYS A 11 -5.67 9.80 -2.75
CA LYS A 11 -5.12 10.24 -1.46
C LYS A 11 -6.20 10.31 -0.38
N ASN A 12 -7.38 10.84 -0.69
CA ASN A 12 -8.49 10.91 0.26
C ASN A 12 -8.92 9.51 0.74
N ILE A 13 -9.05 8.56 -0.18
CA ILE A 13 -9.39 7.16 0.14
C ILE A 13 -8.29 6.56 1.03
N LEU A 14 -7.02 6.73 0.68
CA LEU A 14 -5.91 6.22 1.48
C LEU A 14 -5.88 6.84 2.88
N LYS A 15 -6.08 8.17 3.00
CA LYS A 15 -6.12 8.86 4.29
C LYS A 15 -7.29 8.37 5.14
N SER A 16 -8.47 8.22 4.55
CA SER A 16 -9.64 7.68 5.28
C SER A 16 -9.42 6.23 5.75
N THR A 17 -8.75 5.42 4.93
CA THR A 17 -8.42 4.03 5.28
C THR A 17 -7.42 3.99 6.43
N LEU A 18 -6.37 4.81 6.35
CA LEU A 18 -5.38 4.97 7.42
C LEU A 18 -6.03 5.47 8.72
N ALA A 19 -6.88 6.49 8.65
CA ALA A 19 -7.54 7.05 9.83
C ALA A 19 -8.52 6.09 10.52
N LYS A 20 -9.13 5.18 9.75
CA LYS A 20 -10.19 4.29 10.25
C LYS A 20 -9.71 2.90 10.68
N TYR A 21 -8.75 2.34 9.94
CA TYR A 21 -8.37 0.93 10.09
C TYR A 21 -6.94 0.74 10.62
N TYR A 22 -6.09 1.77 10.53
CA TYR A 22 -4.75 1.63 11.06
C TYR A 22 -4.76 1.71 12.60
N THR A 23 -4.34 0.65 13.26
CA THR A 23 -4.37 0.54 14.72
C THR A 23 -2.97 0.27 15.29
N HIS A 24 -2.79 0.55 16.59
CA HIS A 24 -1.54 0.25 17.31
C HIS A 24 -1.37 -1.25 17.68
N SER A 25 -2.26 -2.14 17.23
CA SER A 25 -2.36 -3.51 17.72
C SER A 25 -1.30 -4.43 17.10
N GLU A 26 -0.61 -5.22 17.94
CA GLU A 26 0.30 -6.30 17.52
C GLU A 26 -0.42 -7.43 16.76
N ASN A 27 -1.74 -7.58 16.95
CA ASN A 27 -2.62 -8.35 16.06
C ASN A 27 -3.11 -7.41 14.97
N GLY A 28 -2.20 -7.04 14.06
CA GLY A 28 -2.49 -6.14 12.95
C GLY A 28 -3.57 -6.77 12.07
N ASP A 29 -4.66 -6.04 11.85
CA ASP A 29 -5.60 -6.40 10.78
C ASP A 29 -4.88 -6.34 9.42
N ALA A 30 -5.47 -6.95 8.40
CA ALA A 30 -4.84 -7.02 7.08
C ALA A 30 -4.45 -5.64 6.52
N ILE A 31 -5.15 -4.58 6.93
CA ILE A 31 -4.87 -3.20 6.54
C ILE A 31 -3.63 -2.66 7.25
N THR A 32 -3.50 -2.87 8.56
CA THR A 32 -2.29 -2.49 9.33
C THR A 32 -1.06 -3.20 8.79
N LEU A 33 -1.13 -4.51 8.54
CA LEU A 33 -0.03 -5.29 7.97
C LEU A 33 0.35 -4.82 6.56
N ALA A 34 -0.64 -4.47 5.72
CA ALA A 34 -0.38 -3.94 4.39
C ALA A 34 0.34 -2.58 4.45
N TRP A 35 -0.08 -1.70 5.36
CA TRP A 35 0.57 -0.41 5.59
C TRP A 35 2.00 -0.58 6.09
N ASP A 36 2.23 -1.47 7.06
CA ASP A 36 3.56 -1.72 7.62
C ASP A 36 4.51 -2.29 6.57
N SER A 37 4.04 -3.25 5.78
CA SER A 37 4.79 -3.82 4.66
C SER A 37 5.14 -2.75 3.62
N LEU A 38 4.18 -1.87 3.31
CA LEU A 38 4.39 -0.82 2.32
C LEU A 38 5.38 0.25 2.79
N GLN A 39 5.27 0.68 4.05
CA GLN A 39 6.15 1.68 4.66
C GLN A 39 7.59 1.17 4.76
N THR A 40 7.77 -0.09 5.19
CA THR A 40 9.08 -0.74 5.26
C THR A 40 9.69 -0.98 3.88
N SER A 41 8.91 -1.48 2.92
CA SER A 41 9.41 -1.82 1.58
C SER A 41 9.77 -0.60 0.73
N LEU A 42 9.05 0.52 0.89
CA LEU A 42 9.23 1.72 0.08
C LEU A 42 9.91 2.88 0.84
N HIS A 43 10.26 2.65 2.11
CA HIS A 43 10.89 3.62 3.01
C HIS A 43 10.11 4.95 3.00
N CYS A 44 8.86 4.90 3.43
CA CYS A 44 7.91 6.02 3.43
C CYS A 44 7.05 6.00 4.70
N CYS A 45 6.34 7.07 4.99
CA CYS A 45 5.49 7.20 6.15
C CYS A 45 4.24 8.05 5.87
N GLY A 46 3.07 7.54 6.25
CA GLY A 46 1.79 8.18 5.95
C GLY A 46 1.48 8.26 4.45
N VAL A 47 0.38 8.92 4.08
CA VAL A 47 -0.02 9.07 2.67
C VAL A 47 0.82 10.15 1.99
N ASP A 48 0.81 11.35 2.55
CA ASP A 48 1.63 12.50 2.16
C ASP A 48 2.83 12.67 3.10
N ASN A 49 2.65 12.42 4.40
CA ASN A 49 3.69 12.34 5.43
C ASN A 49 3.09 11.89 6.78
N TYR A 50 3.89 11.88 7.85
CA TYR A 50 3.48 11.47 9.19
C TYR A 50 2.28 12.21 9.80
N THR A 51 1.98 13.47 9.39
CA THR A 51 0.85 14.20 9.96
C THR A 51 -0.49 13.53 9.65
N ASP A 52 -0.53 12.63 8.65
CA ASP A 52 -1.74 11.87 8.34
C ASP A 52 -2.21 10.99 9.51
N TYR A 53 -1.30 10.54 10.40
CA TYR A 53 -1.69 9.81 11.62
C TYR A 53 -2.39 10.69 12.66
N GLN A 54 -2.16 12.01 12.65
CA GLN A 54 -2.80 12.92 13.60
C GLN A 54 -4.32 13.04 13.37
N SER A 55 -4.79 12.67 12.17
CA SER A 55 -6.22 12.59 11.86
C SER A 55 -6.92 11.36 12.47
N ASN A 56 -6.14 10.40 12.99
CA ASN A 56 -6.64 9.22 13.67
C ASN A 56 -6.70 9.48 15.19
N GLU A 57 -7.89 9.47 15.77
CA GLU A 57 -8.08 9.72 17.22
C GLU A 57 -7.31 8.75 18.12
N ALA A 58 -7.07 7.52 17.67
CA ALA A 58 -6.30 6.53 18.44
C ALA A 58 -4.83 6.91 18.52
N TRP A 59 -4.29 7.49 17.44
CA TRP A 59 -2.90 7.96 17.37
C TRP A 59 -2.73 9.33 18.03
N ALA A 60 -3.73 10.21 17.91
CA ALA A 60 -3.71 11.54 18.52
C ALA A 60 -3.64 11.52 20.06
N ARG A 61 -4.03 10.42 20.71
CA ARG A 61 -4.01 10.27 22.18
C ARG A 61 -2.78 9.55 22.72
N GLY A 62 -1.92 8.99 21.85
CA GLY A 62 -0.74 8.23 22.25
C GLY A 62 0.55 9.05 22.19
N ASP A 63 1.60 8.54 22.84
CA ASP A 63 2.94 9.14 22.79
C ASP A 63 3.68 8.85 21.46
N LYS A 64 3.18 7.88 20.67
CA LYS A 64 3.75 7.51 19.37
C LYS A 64 3.24 8.47 18.29
N ILE A 65 4.16 9.20 17.66
CA ILE A 65 3.92 10.11 16.54
C ILE A 65 3.84 9.34 15.21
N ILE A 66 4.63 8.27 15.07
CA ILE A 66 4.66 7.39 13.89
C ILE A 66 4.71 5.92 14.29
N PRO A 67 4.28 4.99 13.41
CA PRO A 67 4.49 3.57 13.63
C PRO A 67 5.94 3.15 13.46
N GLU A 68 6.27 1.96 13.98
CA GLU A 68 7.62 1.39 13.91
C GLU A 68 8.02 1.06 12.47
N SER A 69 7.06 0.73 11.61
CA SER A 69 7.26 0.49 10.18
C SER A 69 7.74 1.73 9.40
N CYS A 70 7.57 2.94 9.95
CA CYS A 70 8.14 4.18 9.41
C CYS A 70 9.61 4.42 9.84
N CYS A 71 10.12 3.66 10.80
CA CYS A 71 11.47 3.81 11.31
C CYS A 71 12.51 3.14 10.40
N VAL A 72 13.76 3.57 10.54
CA VAL A 72 14.90 2.81 10.02
C VAL A 72 15.07 1.58 10.89
N LEU A 73 14.92 0.40 10.28
CA LEU A 73 14.97 -0.89 10.96
C LEU A 73 16.33 -1.56 10.82
N ASP A 74 16.71 -2.38 11.81
CA ASP A 74 17.84 -3.29 11.77
C ASP A 74 17.50 -4.62 11.05
N ASP A 75 18.47 -5.51 10.94
CA ASP A 75 18.31 -6.84 10.33
C ASP A 75 17.27 -7.71 11.05
N SER A 76 16.97 -7.41 12.31
CA SER A 76 15.95 -8.08 13.13
C SER A 76 14.58 -7.41 13.01
N LYS A 77 14.40 -6.47 12.07
CA LYS A 77 13.19 -5.67 11.84
C LYS A 77 12.77 -4.82 13.05
N LYS A 78 13.73 -4.39 13.87
CA LYS A 78 13.49 -3.51 15.01
C LYS A 78 14.04 -2.12 14.72
N PRO A 79 13.46 -1.04 15.29
CA PRO A 79 13.99 0.30 15.12
C PRO A 79 15.45 0.38 15.57
N LEU A 80 16.33 0.90 14.72
CA LEU A 80 17.77 1.03 14.99
C LEU A 80 18.05 1.97 16.18
N THR A 81 17.18 2.95 16.41
CA THR A 81 17.27 3.92 17.50
C THR A 81 16.04 3.84 18.38
N SER A 82 16.24 3.71 19.70
CA SER A 82 15.17 3.81 20.69
C SER A 82 14.52 5.20 20.64
N GLY A 83 13.20 5.27 20.52
CA GLY A 83 12.47 6.54 20.47
C GLY A 83 12.17 7.08 19.07
N CYS A 84 12.46 6.33 17.99
CA CYS A 84 12.05 6.76 16.64
C CYS A 84 10.54 7.05 16.54
N THR A 85 9.70 6.25 17.19
CA THR A 85 8.24 6.40 17.14
C THR A 85 7.73 7.64 17.87
N THR A 86 8.46 8.14 18.87
CA THR A 86 8.08 9.31 19.70
C THR A 86 8.86 10.57 19.34
N SER A 87 10.05 10.44 18.76
CA SER A 87 10.91 11.52 18.29
C SER A 87 11.50 11.17 16.92
N PRO A 88 10.67 11.20 15.86
CA PRO A 88 11.13 10.92 14.51
C PRO A 88 12.00 12.06 13.96
N SER A 89 13.01 11.68 13.20
CA SER A 89 13.95 12.55 12.50
C SER A 89 14.30 11.94 11.14
N ASP A 90 14.92 12.72 10.27
CA ASP A 90 15.36 12.24 8.95
C ASP A 90 16.45 11.16 9.02
N VAL A 91 17.09 11.00 10.19
CA VAL A 91 18.19 10.02 10.40
C VAL A 91 17.66 8.68 10.88
N ASN A 92 16.60 8.67 11.69
CA ASN A 92 16.05 7.47 12.30
C ASN A 92 14.73 6.98 11.67
N SER A 93 14.16 7.73 10.72
CA SER A 93 12.84 7.45 10.15
C SER A 93 12.66 8.04 8.75
N TYR A 94 11.55 7.66 8.12
CA TYR A 94 11.09 8.21 6.83
C TYR A 94 9.85 9.11 6.97
N TYR A 95 9.67 9.72 8.15
CA TYR A 95 8.44 10.39 8.57
C TYR A 95 7.95 11.51 7.62
N MET A 96 8.86 12.19 6.92
CA MET A 96 8.51 13.24 5.95
C MET A 96 8.23 12.74 4.52
N LYS A 97 8.50 11.47 4.23
CA LYS A 97 8.35 10.92 2.87
C LYS A 97 7.02 10.19 2.72
N GLY A 98 6.03 10.82 2.10
CA GLY A 98 4.73 10.21 1.84
C GLY A 98 4.74 8.97 0.96
N CYS A 99 3.96 7.96 1.34
CA CYS A 99 3.88 6.70 0.63
C CYS A 99 3.16 6.77 -0.71
N TYR A 100 2.21 7.68 -0.91
CA TYR A 100 1.56 7.83 -2.22
C TYR A 100 2.58 8.13 -3.32
N LYS A 101 3.46 9.11 -3.06
CA LYS A 101 4.52 9.49 -4.00
C LYS A 101 5.56 8.38 -4.15
N ALA A 102 5.91 7.68 -3.07
CA ALA A 102 6.85 6.57 -3.11
C ALA A 102 6.33 5.41 -4.00
N VAL A 103 5.06 5.02 -3.84
CA VAL A 103 4.40 4.02 -4.69
C VAL A 103 4.37 4.46 -6.14
N MET A 104 3.97 5.70 -6.41
CA MET A 104 3.90 6.22 -7.77
C MET A 104 5.29 6.20 -8.43
N ASN A 105 6.33 6.60 -7.71
CA ASN A 105 7.70 6.54 -8.20
C ASN A 105 8.16 5.10 -8.46
N TRP A 106 7.82 4.16 -7.57
CA TRP A 106 8.13 2.74 -7.76
C TRP A 106 7.46 2.19 -9.03
N VAL A 107 6.17 2.46 -9.23
CA VAL A 107 5.43 2.06 -10.43
C VAL A 107 6.05 2.65 -11.69
N MET A 108 6.39 3.93 -11.69
CA MET A 108 6.99 4.60 -12.86
C MET A 108 8.40 4.06 -13.15
N THR A 109 9.16 3.71 -12.12
CA THR A 109 10.51 3.12 -12.26
C THR A 109 10.43 1.69 -12.82
N HIS A 110 9.43 0.92 -12.41
CA HIS A 110 9.23 -0.47 -12.82
C HIS A 110 8.10 -0.65 -13.84
N LEU A 111 7.80 0.39 -14.61
CA LEU A 111 6.62 0.44 -15.49
C LEU A 111 6.61 -0.70 -16.51
N ASN A 112 7.78 -1.09 -17.02
CA ASN A 112 7.91 -2.20 -17.97
C ASN A 112 7.44 -3.54 -17.38
N VAL A 113 7.76 -3.79 -16.10
CA VAL A 113 7.32 -5.01 -15.40
C VAL A 113 5.80 -4.98 -15.21
N VAL A 114 5.26 -3.85 -14.79
CA VAL A 114 3.81 -3.66 -14.60
C VAL A 114 3.04 -3.89 -15.91
N ILE A 115 3.51 -3.30 -17.02
CA ILE A 115 2.92 -3.51 -18.34
C ILE A 115 3.00 -4.98 -18.76
N GLY A 116 4.14 -5.63 -18.55
CA GLY A 116 4.32 -7.06 -18.86
C GLY A 116 3.32 -7.95 -18.11
N VAL A 117 3.15 -7.71 -16.80
CA VAL A 117 2.16 -8.40 -15.97
C VAL A 117 0.74 -8.17 -16.50
N ALA A 118 0.39 -6.92 -16.84
CA ALA A 118 -0.93 -6.59 -17.36
C ALA A 118 -1.24 -7.30 -18.70
N ILE A 119 -0.27 -7.36 -19.62
CA ILE A 119 -0.40 -8.10 -20.88
C ILE A 119 -0.58 -9.60 -20.60
N GLY A 120 0.22 -10.16 -19.69
CA GLY A 120 0.12 -11.56 -19.30
C GLY A 120 -1.27 -11.93 -18.77
N PHE A 121 -1.81 -11.14 -17.86
CA PHE A 121 -3.18 -11.31 -17.38
C PHE A 121 -4.21 -11.22 -18.53
N GLY A 122 -4.07 -10.24 -19.42
CA GLY A 122 -4.96 -10.10 -20.58
C GLY A 122 -4.97 -11.32 -21.50
N LEU A 123 -3.82 -11.94 -21.74
CA LEU A 123 -3.73 -13.16 -22.55
C LEU A 123 -4.41 -14.36 -21.87
N ILE A 124 -4.23 -14.51 -20.55
CA ILE A 124 -4.87 -15.57 -19.77
C ILE A 124 -6.40 -15.43 -19.83
N GLU A 125 -6.92 -14.21 -19.66
CA GLU A 125 -8.36 -13.94 -19.76
C GLU A 125 -8.92 -14.29 -21.15
N ILE A 126 -8.23 -13.92 -22.23
CA ILE A 126 -8.65 -14.25 -23.60
C ILE A 126 -8.69 -15.77 -23.82
N LEU A 127 -7.68 -16.50 -23.33
CA LEU A 127 -7.66 -17.96 -23.40
C LEU A 127 -8.82 -18.57 -22.60
N GLY A 128 -9.12 -18.05 -21.42
CA GLY A 128 -10.26 -18.48 -20.60
C GLY A 128 -11.61 -18.28 -21.31
N ILE A 129 -11.80 -17.14 -21.96
CA ILE A 129 -12.98 -16.84 -22.78
C ILE A 129 -13.10 -17.83 -23.94
N PHE A 130 -12.00 -18.06 -24.67
CA PHE A 130 -11.97 -19.00 -25.80
C PHE A 130 -12.33 -20.42 -25.37
N LEU A 131 -11.70 -20.93 -24.30
CA LEU A 131 -11.98 -22.26 -23.75
C LEU A 131 -13.43 -22.38 -23.26
N SER A 132 -13.98 -21.33 -22.66
CA SER A 132 -15.39 -21.29 -22.23
C SER A 132 -16.35 -21.45 -23.41
N PHE A 133 -16.09 -20.78 -24.54
CA PHE A 133 -16.88 -20.96 -25.76
C PHE A 133 -16.74 -22.38 -26.35
N CYS A 134 -15.53 -22.95 -26.36
CA CYS A 134 -15.30 -24.32 -26.81
C CYS A 134 -16.09 -25.32 -25.94
N LEU A 135 -16.07 -25.16 -24.62
CA LEU A 135 -16.79 -26.00 -23.68
C LEU A 135 -18.30 -25.90 -23.88
N ALA A 136 -18.84 -24.69 -24.00
CA ALA A 136 -20.27 -24.46 -24.23
C ALA A 136 -20.76 -25.15 -25.52
N LYS A 137 -19.97 -25.07 -26.59
CA LYS A 137 -20.27 -25.78 -27.85
C LYS A 137 -20.23 -27.31 -27.68
N SER A 138 -19.25 -27.84 -26.94
CA SER A 138 -19.13 -29.28 -26.69
C SER A 138 -20.31 -29.83 -25.90
N ILE A 139 -20.79 -29.10 -24.88
CA ILE A 139 -21.93 -29.52 -24.06
C ILE A 139 -23.23 -29.50 -24.89
N ASN A 140 -23.44 -28.46 -25.70
CA ASN A 140 -24.62 -28.40 -26.56
C ASN A 140 -24.63 -29.50 -27.64
N GLY A 141 -23.46 -30.00 -28.04
CA GLY A 141 -23.32 -31.15 -28.91
C GLY A 141 -23.66 -32.49 -28.25
N TYR A 142 -23.55 -32.60 -26.92
CA TYR A 142 -23.87 -33.82 -26.17
C TYR A 142 -25.38 -33.98 -25.89
N HIS A 143 -26.13 -32.88 -25.88
CA HIS A 143 -27.57 -32.87 -25.58
C HIS A 143 -28.46 -33.06 -26.82
N LYS A 144 -27.88 -33.50 -27.95
CA LYS A 144 -28.54 -33.71 -29.24
C LYS A 144 -28.34 -35.15 -29.70
#